data_AF-A0A966YEZ3-F1
#
_entry.id   AF-A0A966YEZ3-F1
#
_cell.length_a   1.000
_cell.length_b   1.000
_cell.length_c   1.000
_cell.angle_alpha   90.00
_cell.angle_beta   90.00
_cell.angle_gamma   90.00
#
_symmetry.space_group_name_H-M   'P 1'
#
loop_
_entity.id
_entity.type
_entity.pdbx_description
1 polymer ?
#
loop_
_entity_poly.entity_id
_entity_poly.type
_entity_poly.pdbx_seq_one_letter_code
_entity_poly.pdbx_strand_id
1 'polypeptide(L)'
;MARREITNWSQLQRFQPREIFTPRSEDELAAIVARAGLEGRRIKLMGAGHSFTAIAVTPDFHVTIHALDQLHHVDQSSGVVTVGAGITLKKLNRELDRYGLALTNMGDIDKQSIAGAVSTGTHGTGLAYGGIATQIRGLRMITPNGDVVDIDANHEPELFRCARVGLGALGIITRVTLQAVPSFRLHAVESSHSLDDVLEAWPDTIRSNDHAEFFFMPGGRNAARKINNRTDEPAAPLSRRRYIADKLVAENIGFGVIIRPNGVGPRLQHVVE
;
A
#
# COMPACT_ATOMS: atom_id res chain seq x y z
N MET A 1 12.45 -25.01 21.72
CA MET A 1 13.04 -23.98 20.83
C MET A 1 12.30 -22.67 21.06
N ALA A 2 13.01 -21.55 21.21
CA ALA A 2 12.38 -20.24 21.36
C ALA A 2 11.63 -19.87 20.07
N ARG A 3 10.39 -19.36 20.19
CA ARG A 3 9.60 -18.91 19.04
C ARG A 3 10.23 -17.63 18.47
N ARG A 4 10.20 -17.48 17.15
CA ARG A 4 10.72 -16.28 16.45
C ARG A 4 9.80 -15.09 16.71
N GLU A 5 10.35 -13.98 17.17
CA GLU A 5 9.64 -12.71 17.29
C GLU A 5 9.52 -12.01 15.93
N ILE A 6 8.33 -11.47 15.67
CA ILE A 6 8.02 -10.61 14.52
C ILE A 6 7.72 -9.22 15.03
N THR A 7 8.28 -8.22 14.35
CA THR A 7 8.08 -6.80 14.64
C THR A 7 7.57 -6.10 13.38
N ASN A 8 6.51 -5.31 13.50
CA ASN A 8 6.01 -4.51 12.39
C ASN A 8 6.94 -3.31 12.09
N TRP A 9 6.71 -2.62 10.98
CA TRP A 9 7.53 -1.49 10.53
C TRP A 9 7.70 -0.40 11.59
N SER A 10 6.61 -0.03 12.29
CA SER A 10 6.63 1.01 13.32
C SER A 10 7.25 0.58 14.66
N GLN A 11 7.57 -0.71 14.81
CA GLN A 11 8.04 -1.33 16.05
C GLN A 11 7.06 -1.31 17.23
N LEU A 12 5.83 -0.84 17.03
CA LEU A 12 4.78 -0.80 18.05
C LEU A 12 4.17 -2.18 18.32
N GLN A 13 4.17 -3.07 17.32
CA GLN A 13 3.62 -4.41 17.45
C GLN A 13 4.76 -5.43 17.42
N ARG A 14 4.85 -6.24 18.47
CA ARG A 14 5.80 -7.37 18.59
C ARG A 14 5.05 -8.60 19.05
N PHE A 15 5.25 -9.72 18.38
CA PHE A 15 4.53 -10.95 18.70
C PHE A 15 5.29 -12.20 18.25
N GLN A 16 4.98 -13.34 18.88
CA GLN A 16 5.61 -14.62 18.65
C GLN A 16 4.54 -15.65 18.26
N PRO A 17 4.26 -15.83 16.96
CA PRO A 17 3.29 -16.82 16.53
C PRO A 17 3.81 -18.23 16.83
N ARG A 18 2.88 -19.18 16.97
CA ARG A 18 3.18 -20.61 17.11
C ARG A 18 3.98 -21.11 15.92
N GLU A 19 3.57 -20.75 14.71
CA GLU A 19 4.22 -21.14 13.46
C GLU A 19 4.15 -20.02 12.41
N ILE A 20 5.12 -20.00 11.51
CA ILE A 20 5.27 -19.03 10.43
C ILE A 20 5.29 -19.77 9.10
N PHE A 21 4.45 -19.34 8.15
CA PHE A 21 4.34 -19.92 6.81
C PHE A 21 4.72 -18.90 5.73
N THR A 22 5.26 -19.40 4.63
CA THR A 22 5.57 -18.64 3.41
C THR A 22 5.12 -19.46 2.20
N PRO A 23 3.81 -19.65 2.01
CA PRO A 23 3.28 -20.45 0.91
C PRO A 23 3.64 -19.82 -0.43
N ARG A 24 3.94 -20.66 -1.41
CA ARG A 24 4.33 -20.28 -2.78
C ARG A 24 3.21 -20.53 -3.80
N SER A 25 2.10 -21.11 -3.36
CA SER A 25 0.92 -21.35 -4.17
C SER A 25 -0.37 -21.16 -3.36
N GLU A 26 -1.49 -21.03 -4.05
CA GLU A 26 -2.81 -21.01 -3.42
C GLU A 26 -3.14 -22.34 -2.74
N ASP A 27 -2.71 -23.47 -3.30
CA ASP A 27 -2.94 -24.80 -2.72
C ASP A 27 -2.23 -24.98 -1.38
N GLU A 28 -0.97 -24.53 -1.28
CA GLU A 28 -0.23 -24.52 -0.02
C GLU A 28 -0.93 -23.65 1.02
N LEU A 29 -1.41 -22.48 0.61
CA LEU A 29 -2.13 -21.56 1.48
C LEU A 29 -3.48 -22.12 1.94
N ALA A 30 -4.24 -22.77 1.05
CA ALA A 30 -5.50 -23.43 1.37
C ALA A 30 -5.28 -24.59 2.35
N ALA A 31 -4.22 -25.37 2.17
CA ALA A 31 -3.85 -26.44 3.11
C ALA A 31 -3.51 -25.88 4.51
N ILE A 32 -2.82 -24.74 4.59
CA ILE A 32 -2.53 -24.05 5.87
C ILE A 32 -3.84 -23.58 6.54
N VAL A 33 -4.77 -23.03 5.77
CA VAL A 33 -6.09 -22.59 6.27
C VAL A 33 -6.89 -23.78 6.80
N ALA A 34 -6.99 -24.86 6.03
CA ALA A 34 -7.67 -26.08 6.44
C ALA A 34 -7.08 -26.65 7.74
N ARG A 35 -5.74 -26.70 7.85
CA ARG A 35 -5.06 -27.12 9.06
C ARG A 35 -5.37 -26.21 10.25
N ALA A 36 -5.39 -24.89 10.04
CA ALA A 36 -5.74 -23.94 11.09
C ALA A 36 -7.18 -24.18 11.60
N GLY A 37 -8.12 -24.43 10.69
CA GLY A 37 -9.50 -24.78 11.03
C GLY A 37 -9.59 -26.07 11.86
N LEU A 38 -8.92 -27.15 11.42
CA LEU A 38 -8.87 -28.43 12.13
C LEU A 38 -8.25 -28.31 13.55
N GLU A 39 -7.23 -27.46 13.70
CA GLU A 39 -6.56 -27.25 14.99
C GLU A 39 -7.21 -26.16 15.87
N GLY A 40 -8.27 -25.49 15.41
CA GLY A 40 -8.89 -24.37 16.11
C GLY A 40 -7.97 -23.15 16.28
N ARG A 41 -7.10 -22.90 15.29
CA ARG A 41 -6.04 -21.88 15.33
C ARG A 41 -6.41 -20.63 14.57
N ARG A 42 -5.99 -19.47 15.09
CA ARG A 42 -6.14 -18.19 14.39
C ARG A 42 -5.07 -18.02 13.32
N ILE A 43 -5.48 -17.59 12.15
CA ILE A 43 -4.58 -17.26 11.04
C ILE A 43 -4.55 -15.75 10.82
N LYS A 44 -3.35 -15.18 10.67
CA LYS A 44 -3.17 -13.79 10.24
C LYS A 44 -2.12 -13.68 9.16
N LEU A 45 -2.42 -12.84 8.18
CA LEU A 45 -1.54 -12.59 7.05
C LEU A 45 -0.79 -11.28 7.25
N MET A 46 0.44 -11.27 6.76
CA MET A 46 1.27 -10.07 6.68
C MET A 46 1.88 -9.97 5.29
N GLY A 47 1.58 -8.85 4.62
CA GLY A 47 2.38 -8.37 3.50
C GLY A 47 3.62 -7.67 4.04
N ALA A 48 3.81 -6.39 3.70
CA ALA A 48 5.02 -5.66 4.05
C ALA A 48 5.19 -5.26 5.54
N GLY A 49 4.27 -5.65 6.43
CA GLY A 49 4.36 -5.31 7.86
C GLY A 49 4.18 -3.83 8.21
N HIS A 50 3.65 -3.01 7.28
CA HIS A 50 3.54 -1.54 7.45
C HIS A 50 2.36 -1.05 8.30
N SER A 51 1.41 -1.93 8.68
CA SER A 51 0.32 -1.51 9.56
C SER A 51 0.84 -1.16 10.96
N PHE A 52 0.45 -0.01 11.49
CA PHE A 52 0.70 0.38 12.88
C PHE A 52 -0.14 -0.41 13.89
N THR A 53 -1.28 -0.94 13.43
CA THR A 53 -2.27 -1.62 14.27
C THR A 53 -1.94 -3.09 14.48
N ALA A 54 -2.56 -3.71 15.48
CA ALA A 54 -2.43 -5.13 15.77
C ALA A 54 -3.14 -6.07 14.76
N ILE A 55 -3.58 -5.56 13.60
CA ILE A 55 -4.43 -6.30 12.64
C ILE A 55 -3.82 -7.63 12.15
N ALA A 56 -2.48 -7.70 12.06
CA ALA A 56 -1.72 -8.88 11.64
C ALA A 56 -1.11 -9.67 12.82
N VAL A 57 -1.38 -9.27 14.07
CA VAL A 57 -0.87 -9.94 15.28
C VAL A 57 -1.67 -11.21 15.55
N THR A 58 -0.97 -12.31 15.81
CA THR A 58 -1.59 -13.60 16.17
C THR A 58 -0.65 -14.41 17.06
N PRO A 59 -1.18 -15.14 18.07
CA PRO A 59 -0.39 -16.11 18.84
C PRO A 59 -0.22 -17.45 18.11
N ASP A 60 -0.98 -17.69 17.03
CA ASP A 60 -1.11 -18.98 16.35
C ASP A 60 -0.36 -18.98 15.01
N PHE A 61 -1.05 -18.98 13.86
CA PHE A 61 -0.43 -19.13 12.54
C PHE A 61 -0.26 -17.77 11.86
N HIS A 62 0.99 -17.42 11.61
CA HIS A 62 1.35 -16.24 10.84
C HIS A 62 1.74 -16.64 9.42
N VAL A 63 1.15 -16.00 8.42
CA VAL A 63 1.42 -16.30 7.01
C VAL A 63 1.96 -15.05 6.31
N THR A 64 3.10 -15.19 5.64
CA THR A 64 3.59 -14.15 4.73
C THR A 64 3.07 -14.41 3.31
N ILE A 65 2.73 -13.35 2.58
CA ILE A 65 2.09 -13.50 1.26
C ILE A 65 3.01 -13.18 0.08
N HIS A 66 4.25 -12.76 0.37
CA HIS A 66 5.17 -12.17 -0.60
C HIS A 66 5.51 -13.06 -1.78
N ALA A 67 5.42 -14.39 -1.63
CA ALA A 67 5.69 -15.32 -2.72
C ALA A 67 4.55 -15.39 -3.75
N LEU A 68 3.37 -14.84 -3.46
CA LEU A 68 2.24 -14.74 -4.38
C LEU A 68 2.25 -13.37 -5.09
N ASP A 69 3.32 -13.05 -5.81
CA ASP A 69 3.58 -11.72 -6.38
C ASP A 69 3.58 -11.68 -7.92
N GLN A 70 2.98 -12.68 -8.55
CA GLN A 70 2.99 -12.87 -9.99
C GLN A 70 1.99 -11.95 -10.69
N LEU A 71 2.34 -11.54 -11.91
CA LEU A 71 1.41 -10.94 -12.86
C LEU A 71 0.68 -12.08 -13.58
N HIS A 72 -0.64 -12.20 -13.40
CA HIS A 72 -1.42 -13.30 -13.96
C HIS A 72 -2.06 -12.94 -15.30
N HIS A 73 -2.49 -11.69 -15.47
CA HIS A 73 -3.19 -11.25 -16.68
C HIS A 73 -3.03 -9.74 -16.87
N VAL A 74 -2.90 -9.30 -18.13
CA VAL A 74 -2.95 -7.90 -18.54
C VAL A 74 -3.73 -7.80 -19.84
N ASP A 75 -4.86 -7.12 -19.80
CA ASP A 75 -5.52 -6.62 -21.00
C ASP A 75 -5.21 -5.13 -21.15
N GLN A 76 -4.28 -4.81 -22.05
CA GLN A 76 -3.86 -3.44 -22.33
C GLN A 76 -4.98 -2.58 -22.91
N SER A 77 -5.91 -3.19 -23.65
CA SER A 77 -6.98 -2.46 -24.35
C SER A 77 -8.05 -1.98 -23.39
N SER A 78 -8.42 -2.81 -22.41
CA SER A 78 -9.39 -2.45 -21.37
C SER A 78 -8.74 -1.86 -20.11
N GLY A 79 -7.42 -2.06 -19.92
CA GLY A 79 -6.70 -1.70 -18.70
C GLY A 79 -6.96 -2.64 -17.51
N VAL A 80 -7.60 -3.79 -17.73
CA VAL A 80 -7.88 -4.76 -16.65
C VAL A 80 -6.66 -5.65 -16.41
N VAL A 81 -6.19 -5.67 -15.16
CA VAL A 81 -4.97 -6.38 -14.76
C VAL A 81 -5.24 -7.27 -13.56
N THR A 82 -4.75 -8.51 -13.58
CA THR A 82 -4.83 -9.45 -12.45
C THR A 82 -3.44 -9.77 -11.93
N VAL A 83 -3.26 -9.61 -10.62
CA VAL A 83 -1.98 -9.85 -9.93
C VAL A 83 -2.18 -10.68 -8.66
N GLY A 84 -1.12 -11.37 -8.26
CA GLY A 84 -1.06 -12.05 -6.98
C GLY A 84 -1.10 -11.04 -5.82
N ALA A 85 -1.76 -11.44 -4.74
CA ALA A 85 -2.02 -10.60 -3.56
C ALA A 85 -0.75 -10.01 -2.92
N GLY A 86 0.39 -10.69 -3.07
CA GLY A 86 1.67 -10.35 -2.48
C GLY A 86 2.50 -9.35 -3.26
N ILE A 87 2.11 -9.00 -4.50
CA ILE A 87 2.84 -8.00 -5.27
C ILE A 87 2.87 -6.67 -4.52
N THR A 88 4.04 -6.05 -4.41
CA THR A 88 4.17 -4.72 -3.82
C THR A 88 3.68 -3.66 -4.79
N LEU A 89 3.17 -2.53 -4.30
CA LEU A 89 2.77 -1.41 -5.16
C LEU A 89 3.94 -0.93 -6.04
N LYS A 90 5.18 -0.93 -5.53
CA LYS A 90 6.40 -0.66 -6.31
C LYS A 90 6.56 -1.60 -7.50
N LYS A 91 6.44 -2.91 -7.28
CA LYS A 91 6.58 -3.91 -8.35
C LYS A 91 5.40 -3.81 -9.31
N LEU A 92 4.18 -3.62 -8.80
CA LEU A 92 2.97 -3.43 -9.61
C LEU A 92 3.11 -2.24 -10.56
N ASN A 93 3.50 -1.06 -10.07
CA ASN A 93 3.70 0.12 -10.92
C ASN A 93 4.73 -0.13 -12.04
N ARG A 94 5.84 -0.84 -11.73
CA ARG A 94 6.84 -1.20 -12.74
C ARG A 94 6.31 -2.19 -13.78
N GLU A 95 5.47 -3.13 -13.38
CA GLU A 95 4.84 -4.05 -14.32
C GLU A 95 3.82 -3.32 -15.20
N LEU A 96 2.96 -2.47 -14.62
CA LEU A 96 1.98 -1.68 -15.37
C LEU A 96 2.66 -0.76 -16.40
N ASP A 97 3.75 -0.08 -16.01
CA ASP A 97 4.47 0.85 -16.88
C ASP A 97 5.03 0.16 -18.15
N ARG A 98 5.46 -1.11 -18.06
CA ARG A 98 5.89 -1.91 -19.22
C ARG A 98 4.79 -2.10 -20.26
N TYR A 99 3.54 -1.99 -19.84
CA TYR A 99 2.36 -2.10 -20.67
C TYR A 99 1.73 -0.75 -21.00
N GLY A 100 2.41 0.37 -20.68
CA GLY A 100 1.86 1.71 -20.85
C GLY A 100 0.64 1.98 -19.97
N LEU A 101 0.56 1.33 -18.81
CA LEU A 101 -0.51 1.46 -17.83
C LEU A 101 0.02 2.03 -16.51
N ALA A 102 -0.89 2.61 -15.72
CA ALA A 102 -0.64 3.10 -14.38
C ALA A 102 -1.84 2.86 -13.44
N LEU A 103 -1.58 2.84 -12.13
CA LEU A 103 -2.66 2.96 -11.14
C LEU A 103 -3.32 4.33 -11.28
N THR A 104 -4.64 4.38 -11.09
CA THR A 104 -5.37 5.66 -11.16
C THR A 104 -4.98 6.58 -10.01
N ASN A 105 -4.78 6.00 -8.83
CA ASN A 105 -4.33 6.67 -7.61
C ASN A 105 -3.62 5.66 -6.69
N MET A 106 -2.67 6.11 -5.87
CA MET A 106 -2.02 5.30 -4.85
C MET A 106 -1.64 6.14 -3.64
N GLY A 107 -1.42 5.48 -2.49
CA GLY A 107 -0.83 6.14 -1.33
C GLY A 107 0.67 6.35 -1.50
N ASP A 108 1.27 7.12 -0.58
CA ASP A 108 2.69 7.48 -0.58
C ASP A 108 3.64 6.28 -0.41
N ILE A 109 3.21 5.22 0.27
CA ILE A 109 4.05 4.06 0.59
C ILE A 109 3.95 2.96 -0.47
N ASP A 110 4.93 2.92 -1.39
CA ASP A 110 5.02 1.91 -2.45
C ASP A 110 5.40 0.48 -1.97
N LYS A 111 5.75 0.32 -0.69
CA LYS A 111 6.21 -0.95 -0.11
C LYS A 111 5.08 -1.92 0.21
N GLN A 112 3.85 -1.42 0.39
CA GLN A 112 2.70 -2.24 0.75
C GLN A 112 2.44 -3.32 -0.31
N SER A 113 2.08 -4.53 0.11
CA SER A 113 1.48 -5.53 -0.78
C SER A 113 0.10 -5.05 -1.24
N ILE A 114 -0.33 -5.35 -2.46
CA ILE A 114 -1.64 -4.95 -2.97
C ILE A 114 -2.80 -5.43 -2.07
N ALA A 115 -2.75 -6.66 -1.56
CA ALA A 115 -3.81 -7.17 -0.68
C ALA A 115 -3.86 -6.42 0.65
N GLY A 116 -2.70 -6.10 1.24
CA GLY A 116 -2.62 -5.25 2.42
C GLY A 116 -3.17 -3.85 2.15
N ALA A 117 -2.79 -3.24 1.02
CA ALA A 117 -3.20 -1.90 0.65
C ALA A 117 -4.72 -1.80 0.45
N VAL A 118 -5.31 -2.77 -0.26
CA VAL A 118 -6.76 -2.90 -0.46
C VAL A 118 -7.47 -3.15 0.87
N SER A 119 -7.03 -4.16 1.62
CA SER A 119 -7.72 -4.60 2.85
C SER A 119 -7.85 -3.49 3.90
N THR A 120 -6.88 -2.58 3.98
CA THR A 120 -6.86 -1.46 4.94
C THR A 120 -7.30 -0.13 4.33
N GLY A 121 -7.86 -0.11 3.12
CA GLY A 121 -8.41 1.10 2.51
C GLY A 121 -7.37 2.16 2.16
N THR A 122 -6.18 1.75 1.70
CA THR A 122 -5.11 2.69 1.30
C THR A 122 -5.60 3.62 0.20
N HIS A 123 -5.33 4.91 0.35
CA HIS A 123 -5.71 5.95 -0.60
C HIS A 123 -4.58 6.98 -0.77
N GLY A 124 -4.58 7.64 -1.92
CA GLY A 124 -3.82 8.87 -2.16
C GLY A 124 -4.66 10.10 -1.84
N THR A 125 -4.24 11.25 -2.37
CA THR A 125 -4.99 12.52 -2.29
C THR A 125 -5.82 12.75 -3.55
N GLY A 126 -6.62 13.83 -3.55
CA GLY A 126 -7.37 14.31 -4.71
C GLY A 126 -8.87 14.08 -4.61
N LEU A 127 -9.66 15.15 -4.77
CA LEU A 127 -11.12 15.12 -4.59
C LEU A 127 -11.84 14.23 -5.62
N ALA A 128 -11.29 14.13 -6.84
CA ALA A 128 -11.85 13.33 -7.92
C ALA A 128 -11.40 11.86 -7.88
N TYR A 129 -10.52 11.48 -6.96
CA TYR A 129 -9.83 10.20 -6.97
C TYR A 129 -10.20 9.36 -5.75
N GLY A 130 -10.66 8.13 -6.00
CA GLY A 130 -10.88 7.15 -4.94
C GLY A 130 -9.59 6.51 -4.42
N GLY A 131 -9.70 5.78 -3.30
CA GLY A 131 -8.62 4.91 -2.82
C GLY A 131 -8.42 3.68 -3.71
N ILE A 132 -7.39 2.88 -3.42
CA ILE A 132 -7.05 1.68 -4.21
C ILE A 132 -8.23 0.70 -4.31
N ALA A 133 -9.04 0.59 -3.25
CA ALA A 133 -10.24 -0.24 -3.23
C ALA A 133 -11.26 0.09 -4.36
N THR A 134 -11.31 1.34 -4.83
CA THR A 134 -12.23 1.76 -5.90
C THR A 134 -11.80 1.27 -7.29
N GLN A 135 -10.52 0.95 -7.44
CA GLN A 135 -9.92 0.42 -8.67
C GLN A 135 -10.15 -1.09 -8.81
N ILE A 136 -10.57 -1.77 -7.74
CA ILE A 136 -10.74 -3.23 -7.76
C ILE A 136 -11.98 -3.63 -8.56
N ARG A 137 -11.80 -4.61 -9.45
CA ARG A 137 -12.84 -5.19 -10.32
C ARG A 137 -13.19 -6.63 -9.95
N GLY A 138 -12.29 -7.34 -9.27
CA GLY A 138 -12.55 -8.67 -8.74
C GLY A 138 -11.49 -9.10 -7.74
N LEU A 139 -11.82 -10.07 -6.90
CA LEU A 139 -10.92 -10.67 -5.93
C LEU A 139 -11.02 -12.18 -6.03
N ARG A 140 -9.89 -12.86 -5.89
CA ARG A 140 -9.84 -14.29 -5.60
C ARG A 140 -9.47 -14.48 -4.15
N MET A 141 -10.24 -15.27 -3.42
CA MET A 141 -10.09 -15.41 -1.97
C MET A 141 -10.21 -16.86 -1.52
N ILE A 142 -9.50 -17.20 -0.44
CA ILE A 142 -9.72 -18.43 0.34
C ILE A 142 -10.63 -18.07 1.53
N THR A 143 -11.77 -18.75 1.63
CA THR A 143 -12.73 -18.59 2.72
C THR A 143 -12.23 -19.29 4.00
N PRO A 144 -12.84 -19.04 5.18
CA PRO A 144 -12.50 -19.77 6.40
C PRO A 144 -12.66 -21.30 6.30
N ASN A 145 -13.51 -21.77 5.38
CA ASN A 145 -13.72 -23.21 5.15
C ASN A 145 -12.63 -23.83 4.27
N GLY A 146 -11.73 -23.01 3.70
CA GLY A 146 -10.70 -23.44 2.77
C GLY A 146 -11.13 -23.40 1.29
N ASP A 147 -12.38 -23.01 1.00
CA ASP A 147 -12.87 -22.88 -0.36
C ASP A 147 -12.23 -21.70 -1.08
N VAL A 148 -11.90 -21.87 -2.35
CA VAL A 148 -11.43 -20.78 -3.21
C VAL A 148 -12.61 -20.20 -3.97
N VAL A 149 -12.83 -18.90 -3.82
CA VAL A 149 -13.94 -18.17 -4.47
C VAL A 149 -13.40 -16.99 -5.28
N ASP A 150 -13.99 -16.78 -6.45
CA ASP A 150 -13.83 -15.56 -7.23
C ASP A 150 -15.07 -14.69 -7.02
N ILE A 151 -14.86 -13.43 -6.66
CA ILE A 151 -15.93 -12.48 -6.34
C ILE A 151 -15.74 -11.17 -7.10
N ASP A 152 -16.83 -10.62 -7.62
CA ASP A 152 -16.86 -9.38 -8.38
C ASP A 152 -18.22 -8.67 -8.27
N ALA A 153 -18.50 -7.70 -9.13
CA ALA A 153 -19.77 -6.97 -9.10
C ALA A 153 -21.00 -7.80 -9.53
N ASN A 154 -20.78 -8.92 -10.22
CA ASN A 154 -21.81 -9.82 -10.76
C ASN A 154 -21.85 -11.18 -10.02
N HIS A 155 -20.76 -11.56 -9.33
CA HIS A 155 -20.61 -12.80 -8.57
C HIS A 155 -20.34 -12.48 -7.09
N GLU A 156 -21.25 -12.89 -6.20
CA GLU A 156 -21.19 -12.57 -4.75
C GLU A 156 -21.01 -11.05 -4.46
N PRO A 157 -21.90 -10.18 -4.99
CA PRO A 157 -21.68 -8.73 -4.99
C PRO A 157 -21.66 -8.11 -3.59
N GLU A 158 -22.35 -8.69 -2.61
CA GLU A 158 -22.29 -8.26 -1.21
C GLU A 158 -20.92 -8.56 -0.60
N LEU A 159 -20.43 -9.78 -0.76
CA LEU A 159 -19.12 -10.19 -0.28
C LEU A 159 -18.02 -9.35 -0.95
N PHE A 160 -18.13 -9.11 -2.26
CA PHE A 160 -17.19 -8.26 -3.00
C PHE A 160 -17.15 -6.82 -2.44
N ARG A 161 -18.32 -6.21 -2.16
CA ARG A 161 -18.37 -4.86 -1.56
C ARG A 161 -17.65 -4.83 -0.21
N CYS A 162 -17.87 -5.82 0.64
CA CYS A 162 -17.26 -5.90 1.97
C CYS A 162 -15.76 -6.25 1.91
N ALA A 163 -15.34 -7.13 0.99
CA ALA A 163 -13.97 -7.61 0.90
C ALA A 163 -12.97 -6.55 0.40
N ARG A 164 -13.42 -5.59 -0.43
CA ARG A 164 -12.58 -4.50 -0.95
C ARG A 164 -11.96 -3.61 0.14
N VAL A 165 -12.53 -3.59 1.35
CA VAL A 165 -11.91 -3.01 2.57
C VAL A 165 -12.26 -3.91 3.77
N GLY A 166 -11.89 -5.19 3.68
CA GLY A 166 -12.32 -6.21 4.64
C GLY A 166 -11.45 -6.38 5.88
N LEU A 167 -10.36 -5.62 6.05
CA LEU A 167 -9.40 -5.76 7.16
C LEU A 167 -8.83 -7.19 7.35
N GLY A 168 -8.89 -8.02 6.30
CA GLY A 168 -8.53 -9.44 6.35
C GLY A 168 -9.46 -10.31 7.20
N ALA A 169 -10.71 -9.87 7.46
CA ALA A 169 -11.66 -10.57 8.32
C ALA A 169 -12.53 -11.60 7.57
N LEU A 170 -12.77 -11.39 6.28
CA LEU A 170 -13.73 -12.18 5.49
C LEU A 170 -13.10 -13.39 4.78
N GLY A 171 -11.77 -13.51 4.84
CA GLY A 171 -11.00 -14.50 4.13
C GLY A 171 -9.65 -13.95 3.71
N ILE A 172 -8.93 -14.75 2.96
CA ILE A 172 -7.57 -14.46 2.51
C ILE A 172 -7.60 -14.13 1.03
N ILE A 173 -7.28 -12.89 0.67
CA ILE A 173 -7.13 -12.49 -0.74
C ILE A 173 -5.85 -13.12 -1.30
N THR A 174 -5.98 -13.87 -2.39
CA THR A 174 -4.87 -14.53 -3.10
C THR A 174 -4.55 -13.86 -4.42
N ARG A 175 -5.56 -13.27 -5.10
CA ARG A 175 -5.38 -12.46 -6.30
C ARG A 175 -6.30 -11.25 -6.30
N VAL A 176 -5.85 -10.19 -6.98
CA VAL A 176 -6.57 -8.93 -7.14
C VAL A 176 -6.66 -8.61 -8.63
N THR A 177 -7.87 -8.40 -9.12
CA THR A 177 -8.12 -7.85 -10.45
C THR A 177 -8.49 -6.37 -10.29
N LEU A 178 -7.76 -5.49 -10.97
CA LEU A 178 -7.91 -4.03 -10.86
C LEU A 178 -7.99 -3.36 -12.24
N GLN A 179 -8.61 -2.19 -12.25
CA GLN A 179 -8.67 -1.27 -13.37
C GLN A 179 -7.47 -0.32 -13.32
N ALA A 180 -6.53 -0.49 -14.24
CA ALA A 180 -5.49 0.48 -14.53
C ALA A 180 -5.98 1.49 -15.59
N VAL A 181 -5.24 2.58 -15.74
CA VAL A 181 -5.43 3.61 -16.76
C VAL A 181 -4.19 3.71 -17.64
N PRO A 182 -4.26 4.32 -18.83
CA PRO A 182 -3.05 4.63 -19.59
C PRO A 182 -2.03 5.40 -18.73
N SER A 183 -0.75 5.09 -18.89
CA SER A 183 0.33 5.78 -18.19
C SER A 183 0.24 7.28 -18.44
N PHE A 184 0.40 8.04 -17.36
CA PHE A 184 0.34 9.50 -17.38
C PHE A 184 1.54 10.06 -16.62
N ARG A 185 1.81 11.35 -16.85
CA ARG A 185 2.88 12.07 -16.15
C ARG A 185 2.25 13.07 -15.18
N LEU A 186 2.93 13.27 -14.06
CA LEU A 186 2.55 14.26 -13.06
C LEU A 186 3.61 15.36 -13.00
N HIS A 187 3.17 16.61 -12.98
CA HIS A 187 3.98 17.75 -12.61
C HIS A 187 3.81 18.00 -11.11
N ALA A 188 4.87 17.74 -10.34
CA ALA A 188 4.90 17.95 -8.90
C ALA A 188 5.49 19.32 -8.58
N VAL A 189 4.79 20.11 -7.76
CA VAL A 189 5.30 21.37 -7.21
C VAL A 189 5.31 21.27 -5.70
N GLU A 190 6.50 21.40 -5.11
CA GLU A 190 6.73 21.44 -3.68
C GLU A 190 7.09 22.87 -3.26
N SER A 191 6.42 23.40 -2.24
CA SER A 191 6.60 24.76 -1.77
C SER A 191 6.45 24.88 -0.25
N SER A 192 7.04 25.92 0.35
CA SER A 192 6.92 26.21 1.77
C SER A 192 6.11 27.49 1.97
N HIS A 193 5.10 27.44 2.83
CA HIS A 193 4.19 28.56 3.12
C HIS A 193 3.92 28.63 4.62
N SER A 194 3.43 29.77 5.12
CA SER A 194 2.90 29.79 6.50
C SER A 194 1.70 28.85 6.61
N LEU A 195 1.47 28.29 7.80
CA LEU A 195 0.32 27.42 8.01
C LEU A 195 -1.00 28.17 7.74
N ASP A 196 -1.07 29.44 8.15
CA ASP A 196 -2.26 30.28 7.96
C ASP A 196 -2.57 30.46 6.47
N ASP A 197 -1.57 30.78 5.63
CA ASP A 197 -1.75 30.91 4.18
C ASP A 197 -2.21 29.58 3.55
N VAL A 198 -1.67 28.45 4.00
CA VAL A 198 -2.06 27.13 3.49
C VAL A 198 -3.52 26.85 3.84
N LEU A 199 -3.94 27.10 5.08
CA LEU A 199 -5.30 26.83 5.53
C LEU A 199 -6.31 27.76 4.84
N GLU A 200 -5.98 29.04 4.67
CA GLU A 200 -6.81 30.01 3.96
C GLU A 200 -7.01 29.60 2.48
N ALA A 201 -5.93 29.24 1.79
CA ALA A 201 -5.97 28.84 0.38
C ALA A 201 -6.39 27.38 0.15
N TRP A 202 -6.58 26.59 1.20
CA TRP A 202 -6.78 25.13 1.10
C TRP A 202 -7.99 24.74 0.24
N PRO A 203 -9.18 25.34 0.41
CA PRO A 203 -10.37 24.97 -0.37
C PRO A 203 -10.17 25.14 -1.88
N ASP A 204 -9.44 26.16 -2.30
CA ASP A 204 -9.16 26.41 -3.72
C ASP A 204 -8.02 25.53 -4.22
N THR A 205 -7.00 25.31 -3.38
CA THR A 205 -5.88 24.41 -3.69
C THR A 205 -6.37 23.00 -4.02
N ILE A 206 -7.24 22.41 -3.20
CA ILE A 206 -7.73 21.03 -3.43
C ILE A 206 -8.71 20.91 -4.61
N ARG A 207 -9.33 22.01 -5.05
CA ARG A 207 -10.26 22.03 -6.19
C ARG A 207 -9.56 22.31 -7.52
N SER A 208 -8.49 23.09 -7.50
CA SER A 208 -7.74 23.50 -8.69
C SER A 208 -6.61 22.54 -9.06
N ASN A 209 -6.35 21.51 -8.24
CA ASN A 209 -5.29 20.55 -8.47
C ASN A 209 -5.83 19.11 -8.41
N ASP A 210 -5.26 18.20 -9.21
CA ASP A 210 -5.59 16.78 -9.17
C ASP A 210 -5.32 16.19 -7.78
N HIS A 211 -4.15 16.54 -7.23
CA HIS A 211 -3.66 16.08 -5.95
C HIS A 211 -3.05 17.24 -5.18
N ALA A 212 -3.38 17.34 -3.89
CA ALA A 212 -2.79 18.33 -3.00
C ALA A 212 -2.63 17.72 -1.60
N GLU A 213 -1.50 18.00 -0.97
CA GLU A 213 -1.20 17.69 0.43
C GLU A 213 -0.34 18.78 1.05
N PHE A 214 -0.30 18.80 2.38
CA PHE A 214 0.70 19.55 3.11
C PHE A 214 1.11 18.81 4.38
N PHE A 215 2.38 19.00 4.75
CA PHE A 215 2.96 18.51 5.97
C PHE A 215 3.27 19.69 6.90
N PHE A 216 2.73 19.64 8.10
CA PHE A 216 2.96 20.63 9.14
C PHE A 216 3.69 19.98 10.31
N MET A 217 4.80 20.60 10.72
CA MET A 217 5.57 20.16 11.90
C MET A 217 5.09 20.91 13.14
N PRO A 218 4.63 20.20 14.20
CA PRO A 218 4.23 20.85 15.45
C PRO A 218 5.33 21.76 16.01
N GLY A 219 4.96 22.98 16.41
CA GLY A 219 5.90 24.01 16.87
C GLY A 219 6.52 24.86 15.77
N GLY A 220 6.34 24.50 14.49
CA GLY A 220 6.68 25.33 13.35
C GLY A 220 5.61 26.37 13.04
N ARG A 221 5.94 27.34 12.17
CA ARG A 221 4.99 28.30 11.58
C ARG A 221 4.66 27.99 10.12
N ASN A 222 5.50 27.20 9.46
CA ASN A 222 5.37 26.90 8.05
C ASN A 222 4.95 25.44 7.83
N ALA A 223 4.25 25.20 6.73
CA ALA A 223 3.93 23.90 6.20
C ALA A 223 4.60 23.70 4.83
N ALA A 224 5.06 22.48 4.57
CA ALA A 224 5.52 22.06 3.25
C ALA A 224 4.29 21.57 2.46
N ARG A 225 3.93 22.26 1.38
CA ARG A 225 2.82 21.92 0.51
C ARG A 225 3.35 21.20 -0.74
N LYS A 226 2.66 20.15 -1.17
CA LYS A 226 2.91 19.45 -2.43
C LYS A 226 1.61 19.40 -3.23
N ILE A 227 1.68 19.81 -4.49
CA ILE A 227 0.60 19.65 -5.46
C ILE A 227 1.11 18.82 -6.63
N ASN A 228 0.27 17.94 -7.16
CA ASN A 228 0.59 17.16 -8.36
C ASN A 228 -0.58 17.26 -9.33
N ASN A 229 -0.27 17.57 -10.60
CA ASN A 229 -1.25 17.65 -11.69
C ASN A 229 -0.81 16.80 -12.87
N ARG A 230 -1.76 16.14 -13.53
CA ARG A 230 -1.46 15.45 -14.80
C ARG A 230 -0.96 16.46 -15.83
N THR A 231 0.01 16.04 -16.63
CA THR A 231 0.66 16.92 -17.61
C THR A 231 1.07 16.15 -18.86
N ASP A 232 1.05 16.87 -19.99
CA ASP A 232 1.63 16.43 -21.26
C ASP A 232 3.01 17.06 -21.54
N GLU A 233 3.56 17.84 -20.62
CA GLU A 233 4.89 18.46 -20.76
C GLU A 233 6.03 17.44 -20.70
N PRO A 234 7.04 17.45 -21.57
CA PRO A 234 8.12 16.45 -21.57
C PRO A 234 8.68 16.13 -20.17
N ALA A 235 8.90 14.84 -19.88
CA ALA A 235 9.45 14.43 -18.59
C ALA A 235 10.83 15.09 -18.37
N ALA A 236 10.94 15.89 -17.31
CA ALA A 236 12.16 16.55 -16.89
C ALA A 236 12.60 16.04 -15.51
N PRO A 237 13.03 14.77 -15.39
CA PRO A 237 13.41 14.22 -14.09
C PRO A 237 14.59 14.99 -13.50
N LEU A 238 14.57 15.16 -12.17
CA LEU A 238 15.72 15.71 -11.45
C LEU A 238 16.98 14.89 -11.78
N SER A 239 18.09 15.58 -12.02
CA SER A 239 19.37 14.89 -12.18
C SER A 239 19.63 14.01 -10.95
N ARG A 240 20.25 12.83 -11.14
CA ARG A 240 20.56 11.90 -10.01
C ARG A 240 21.23 12.59 -8.83
N ARG A 241 22.12 13.56 -9.09
CA ARG A 241 22.81 14.34 -8.05
C ARG A 241 21.86 15.20 -7.23
N ARG A 242 20.94 15.89 -7.92
CA ARG A 242 19.93 16.76 -7.28
C ARG A 242 18.89 15.93 -6.53
N TYR A 243 18.45 14.80 -7.10
CA TYR A 243 17.58 13.86 -6.40
C TYR A 243 18.21 13.35 -5.08
N ILE A 244 19.49 12.97 -5.11
CA ILE A 244 20.20 12.53 -3.88
C ILE A 244 20.32 13.68 -2.88
N ALA A 245 20.72 14.88 -3.31
CA ALA A 245 20.88 16.02 -2.41
C ALA A 245 19.54 16.44 -1.76
N ASP A 246 18.48 16.60 -2.57
CA ASP A 246 17.19 17.11 -2.11
C ASP A 246 16.40 16.04 -1.33
N LYS A 247 16.24 14.83 -1.89
CA LYS A 247 15.38 13.79 -1.29
C LYS A 247 16.12 12.87 -0.30
N LEU A 248 17.37 12.47 -0.59
CA LEU A 248 18.08 11.53 0.27
C LEU A 248 18.73 12.22 1.48
N VAL A 249 19.28 13.42 1.29
CA VAL A 249 20.05 14.12 2.33
C VAL A 249 19.19 15.15 3.07
N ALA A 250 18.52 16.06 2.38
CA ALA A 250 17.76 17.12 3.06
C ALA A 250 16.49 16.58 3.75
N GLU A 251 15.68 15.78 3.04
CA GLU A 251 14.44 15.22 3.62
C GLU A 251 14.72 14.05 4.58
N ASN A 252 15.40 12.99 4.14
CA ASN A 252 15.52 11.80 4.99
C ASN A 252 16.54 11.95 6.13
N ILE A 253 17.70 12.58 5.90
CA ILE A 253 18.73 12.76 6.95
C ILE A 253 18.43 14.00 7.81
N GLY A 254 18.00 15.11 7.20
CA GLY A 254 17.64 16.33 7.92
C GLY A 254 16.52 16.12 8.93
N PHE A 255 15.40 15.48 8.54
CA PHE A 255 14.34 15.13 9.48
C PHE A 255 14.83 14.15 10.57
N GLY A 256 15.68 13.19 10.19
CA GLY A 256 16.28 12.23 11.12
C GLY A 256 17.15 12.86 12.21
N VAL A 257 17.86 13.94 11.90
CA VAL A 257 18.72 14.67 12.83
C VAL A 257 17.90 15.58 13.76
N ILE A 258 16.83 16.21 13.24
CA ILE A 258 15.95 17.11 14.02
C ILE A 258 15.12 16.34 15.07
N ILE A 259 14.72 15.10 14.77
CA ILE A 259 13.91 14.25 15.69
C ILE A 259 14.80 13.57 16.77
N ARG A 260 16.13 13.63 16.63
CA ARG A 260 17.08 12.87 17.46
C ARG A 260 17.60 13.45 18.79
N PRO A 261 17.15 14.58 19.38
CA PRO A 261 17.79 15.03 20.62
C PRO A 261 17.59 14.09 21.81
N ASN A 262 16.50 13.31 21.88
CA ASN A 262 16.23 12.47 23.06
C ASN A 262 15.47 11.16 22.72
N GLY A 263 16.20 10.03 22.72
CA GLY A 263 15.65 8.70 23.06
C GLY A 263 15.00 7.87 21.95
N VAL A 264 15.64 6.74 21.61
CA VAL A 264 15.07 5.47 21.09
C VAL A 264 13.92 5.61 20.06
N GLY A 265 14.24 6.08 18.85
CA GLY A 265 13.36 6.04 17.67
C GLY A 265 13.94 5.19 16.52
N PRO A 266 13.11 4.70 15.57
CA PRO A 266 13.50 3.70 14.58
C PRO A 266 14.65 4.20 13.69
N ARG A 267 15.56 3.27 13.33
CA ARG A 267 16.72 3.56 12.48
C ARG A 267 16.25 4.13 11.14
N LEU A 268 16.90 5.23 10.71
CA LEU A 268 16.81 5.79 9.36
C LEU A 268 16.96 4.67 8.33
N GLN A 269 15.96 4.50 7.48
CA GLN A 269 16.02 3.58 6.35
C GLN A 269 15.46 4.26 5.10
N HIS A 270 16.24 4.14 4.03
CA HIS A 270 16.06 4.77 2.73
C HIS A 270 14.67 4.50 2.15
N VAL A 271 13.83 5.53 2.10
CA VAL A 271 12.69 5.57 1.19
C VAL A 271 13.24 6.00 -0.17
N VAL A 272 13.45 5.02 -1.04
CA VAL A 272 13.64 5.27 -2.47
C VAL A 272 12.28 5.07 -3.11
N GLU A 273 11.64 6.20 -3.48
CA GLU A 273 10.48 6.26 -4.40
C GLU A 273 10.81 5.51 -5.69
#